data_AF-A0A969LQN0-F1
#
_entry.id   AF-A0A969LQN0-F1
#
_cell.length_a   1.000
_cell.length_b   1.000
_cell.length_c   1.000
_cell.angle_alpha   90.00
_cell.angle_beta   90.00
_cell.angle_gamma   90.00
#
_symmetry.space_group_name_H-M   'P 1'
#
loop_
_entity.id
_entity.type
_entity.pdbx_description
1 polymer ?
#
loop_
_entity_poly.entity_id
_entity_poly.type
_entity_poly.pdbx_seq_one_letter_code
_entity_poly.pdbx_strand_id
1 'polypeptide(L)' 'MGDGIFSEPTIDLTNEDVIMQSTGTEIVTEDHVTKLERAAFMKLVKTEGTLARMEHMLTTGKPLRN' A
#
# COMPACT_ATOMS: atom_id res chain seq x y z
N MET A 1 -25.53 -47.20 -15.15
CA MET A 1 -24.86 -46.61 -13.99
C MET A 1 -23.80 -45.67 -14.53
N GLY A 2 -23.92 -44.38 -14.24
CA GLY A 2 -23.02 -43.35 -14.75
C GLY A 2 -21.89 -43.11 -13.75
N ASP A 3 -20.67 -43.35 -14.19
CA ASP A 3 -19.47 -43.07 -13.41
C ASP A 3 -19.10 -41.61 -13.69
N GLY A 4 -19.66 -40.71 -12.87
CA GLY A 4 -19.43 -39.28 -12.94
C GLY A 4 -17.98 -38.96 -12.60
N ILE A 5 -17.12 -38.99 -13.61
CA ILE A 5 -15.79 -38.37 -13.60
C ILE A 5 -15.96 -36.86 -13.50
N PHE A 6 -16.10 -36.36 -12.27
CA PHE A 6 -15.79 -34.96 -12.00
C PHE A 6 -14.29 -34.80 -12.29
N SER A 7 -13.94 -34.25 -13.45
CA SER A 7 -12.59 -33.72 -13.66
C SER A 7 -12.47 -32.53 -12.72
N GLU A 8 -11.74 -32.68 -11.62
CA GLU A 8 -11.31 -31.51 -10.86
C GLU A 8 -10.50 -30.62 -11.81
N PRO A 9 -10.86 -29.33 -11.97
CA PRO A 9 -10.00 -28.42 -12.72
C PRO A 9 -8.71 -28.25 -11.93
N THR A 10 -7.64 -28.88 -12.39
CA THR A 10 -6.29 -28.61 -11.88
C THR A 10 -5.95 -27.17 -12.23
N ILE A 11 -5.93 -26.30 -11.22
CA ILE A 11 -5.43 -24.93 -11.38
C ILE A 11 -3.94 -25.05 -11.66
N ASP A 12 -3.57 -24.81 -12.92
CA ASP A 12 -2.18 -24.73 -13.34
C ASP A 12 -1.58 -23.42 -12.80
N LEU A 13 -0.86 -23.53 -11.68
CA LEU A 13 -0.14 -22.43 -11.04
C LEU A 13 1.10 -21.96 -11.84
N THR A 14 1.34 -22.48 -13.05
CA THR A 14 2.55 -22.16 -13.84
C THR A 14 2.36 -21.06 -14.89
N ASN A 15 1.16 -20.50 -15.04
CA ASN A 15 0.93 -19.39 -15.96
C ASN A 15 0.89 -18.05 -15.20
N GLU A 16 1.90 -17.21 -15.41
CA GLU A 16 2.01 -15.83 -14.89
C GLU A 16 0.94 -14.84 -15.42
N ASP A 17 -0.15 -15.33 -16.04
CA ASP A 17 -1.15 -14.51 -16.75
C ASP A 17 -2.58 -14.72 -16.22
N VAL A 18 -2.78 -14.64 -14.90
CA VAL A 18 -4.14 -14.47 -14.33
C VAL A 18 -4.17 -13.23 -13.45
N ILE A 19 -4.30 -12.08 -14.08
CA ILE A 19 -4.84 -10.88 -13.43
C ILE A 19 -6.00 -10.37 -14.28
N MET A 20 -7.18 -10.96 -14.11
CA MET A 20 -8.40 -10.33 -14.60
C MET A 20 -9.60 -10.76 -13.76
N GLN A 21 -9.90 -9.95 -12.73
CA GLN A 21 -11.24 -9.69 -12.20
C GLN A 21 -11.12 -8.60 -11.11
N SER A 22 -11.15 -7.32 -11.50
CA SER A 22 -11.20 -6.20 -10.55
C SER A 22 -12.63 -6.05 -10.01
N THR A 23 -13.01 -6.90 -9.07
CA THR A 23 -13.88 -6.47 -7.98
C THR A 23 -13.08 -5.56 -7.06
N GLY A 24 -12.76 -4.35 -7.54
CA GLY A 24 -12.32 -3.20 -6.76
C GLY A 24 -11.00 -3.27 -5.97
N THR A 25 -10.12 -4.25 -6.17
CA THR A 25 -8.81 -4.28 -5.51
C THR A 25 -7.70 -4.74 -6.46
N GLU A 26 -6.70 -3.89 -6.65
CA GLU A 26 -5.46 -4.23 -7.34
C GLU A 26 -4.46 -4.81 -6.34
N ILE A 27 -3.66 -5.79 -6.78
CA ILE A 27 -2.59 -6.35 -5.95
C ILE A 27 -1.44 -5.33 -5.95
N VAL A 28 -1.20 -4.72 -4.79
CA VAL A 28 -0.16 -3.72 -4.60
C VAL A 28 1.09 -4.38 -4.03
N THR A 29 2.25 -4.13 -4.65
CA THR A 29 3.55 -4.60 -4.14
C THR A 29 4.06 -3.70 -3.00
N GLU A 30 4.90 -4.23 -2.11
CA GLU A 30 5.52 -3.45 -1.02
C GLU A 30 6.25 -2.21 -1.55
N ASP A 31 7.05 -2.38 -2.61
CA ASP A 31 7.76 -1.28 -3.29
C ASP A 31 6.83 -0.16 -3.75
N HIS A 32 5.60 -0.49 -4.16
CA HIS A 32 4.63 0.50 -4.57
C HIS A 32 4.14 1.32 -3.37
N VAL A 33 3.84 0.66 -2.25
CA VAL A 33 3.44 1.33 -1.01
C VAL A 33 4.56 2.22 -0.48
N THR A 34 5.81 1.73 -0.44
CA THR A 34 6.97 2.52 0.02
C THR A 34 7.16 3.80 -0.80
N LYS A 35 6.95 3.74 -2.13
CA LYS A 35 7.02 4.93 -2.98
C LYS A 35 5.93 5.94 -2.63
N LEU A 36 4.71 5.48 -2.38
CA LEU A 36 3.59 6.34 -1.99
C LEU A 36 3.82 7.00 -0.62
N GLU A 37 4.26 6.23 0.38
CA GLU A 37 4.58 6.74 1.71
C GLU A 37 5.65 7.83 1.65
N ARG A 38 6.74 7.58 0.90
CA ARG A 38 7.80 8.56 0.71
C ARG A 38 7.27 9.84 0.05
N ALA A 39 6.43 9.71 -0.98
CA ALA A 39 5.86 10.86 -1.67
C ALA A 39 4.96 11.70 -0.76
N ALA A 40 4.06 11.03 0.00
CA ALA A 40 3.17 11.67 0.95
C ALA A 40 3.94 12.36 2.08
N PHE A 41 4.94 11.68 2.65
CA PHE A 41 5.82 12.23 3.68
C PHE A 41 6.57 13.49 3.20
N MET A 42 7.20 13.42 2.01
CA MET A 42 7.93 14.54 1.42
C MET A 42 7.03 15.73 1.08
N LYS A 43 5.75 15.49 0.84
CA LYS A 43 4.76 16.57 0.68
C LYS A 43 4.43 17.23 2.01
N LEU A 44 4.20 16.44 3.06
CA LEU A 44 3.81 16.95 4.39
C LEU A 44 4.94 17.71 5.08
N VAL A 45 6.19 17.24 4.98
CA VAL A 45 7.34 17.87 5.66
C VAL A 45 7.59 19.31 5.23
N LYS A 46 7.13 19.69 4.03
CA LYS A 46 7.28 21.05 3.48
C LYS A 46 6.19 22.02 3.91
N THR A 47 5.19 21.56 4.66
CA THR A 47 4.11 22.44 5.14
C THR A 47 4.59 23.29 6.30
N GLU A 48 4.18 24.56 6.33
CA GLU A 48 4.60 25.52 7.37
C GLU A 48 4.27 25.03 8.78
N GLY A 49 3.08 24.46 9.00
CA GLY A 49 2.70 23.90 10.29
C GLY A 49 3.55 22.70 10.72
N THR A 50 4.06 21.90 9.79
CA THR A 50 4.98 20.79 10.12
C THR A 50 6.35 21.33 10.51
N LEU A 51 6.87 22.31 9.75
CA LEU A 51 8.14 22.96 10.05
C LEU A 51 8.10 23.68 11.41
N ALA A 52 7.03 24.43 11.70
CA ALA A 52 6.88 25.13 12.99
C ALA A 52 6.83 24.16 14.18
N ARG A 53 6.15 23.00 14.03
CA ARG A 53 6.16 21.96 15.08
C ARG A 53 7.54 21.36 15.26
N MET A 54 8.27 21.09 14.18
CA MET A 54 9.64 20.57 14.24
C MET A 54 10.56 21.58 14.94
N GLU A 55 10.53 22.84 14.54
CA GLU A 55 11.32 23.91 15.15
C GLU A 55 11.02 24.03 16.64
N HIS A 56 9.74 24.06 17.02
CA HIS A 56 9.35 24.14 18.42
C HIS A 56 9.82 22.92 19.24
N MET A 57 9.70 21.71 18.70
CA MET A 57 10.20 20.50 19.37
C MET A 57 11.72 20.54 19.54
N LEU A 58 12.46 20.98 18.51
CA LEU A 58 13.92 21.05 18.56
C LEU A 58 14.44 22.15 19.49
N THR A 59 13.69 23.24 19.64
CA THR A 59 14.09 24.38 20.50
C THR A 59 13.66 24.21 21.95
N THR A 60 12.46 23.68 22.20
CA THR A 60 11.86 23.64 23.55
C THR A 60 11.81 22.24 24.16
N GLY A 61 12.02 21.19 23.35
CA GLY A 61 11.85 19.79 23.76
C GLY A 61 10.39 19.38 23.99
N LYS A 62 9.42 20.25 23.69
CA LYS A 62 7.99 20.03 23.93
C LYS A 62 7.22 20.09 22.61
N PRO A 63 6.12 19.35 22.46
CA PRO A 63 5.31 19.39 21.25
C PRO A 63 4.52 20.69 21.15
N LEU A 64 4.52 21.31 19.96
CA LEU A 64 3.71 22.50 19.68
C LEU A 64 2.26 22.06 19.53
N ARG A 65 1.45 22.38 20.54
CA ARG A 65 0.01 22.10 20.52
C ARG A 65 -0.72 23.20 19.77
N ASN A 66 -1.68 22.77 18.94
CA ASN A 66 -2.62 23.67 18.25
C ASN A 66 -3.38 24.53 19.27
#